data_AF-A0A352NUZ6-F1
#
_entry.id   AF-A0A352NUZ6-F1
#
_cell.length_a   1.000
_cell.length_b   1.000
_cell.length_c   1.000
_cell.angle_alpha   90.00
_cell.angle_beta   90.00
_cell.angle_gamma   90.00
#
_symmetry.space_group_name_H-M   'P 1'
#
loop_
_entity.id
_entity.type
_entity.pdbx_description
1 polymer ?
#
loop_
_entity_poly.entity_id
_entity_poly.type
_entity_poly.pdbx_seq_one_letter_code
_entity_poly.pdbx_strand_id
1 'polypeptide(L)'
;MIERINDIGVEKPSVENSLKVGDNKCVIKDAVFFDLEHYIYKKPICVGVFGSCFYDYKNEKLKVTQYMIENKKDVKSILKLSKQYFKNMIEKGKRYIVTFSGNNDFTVINYLFKKYNIGFNVQDYFISIDLQKQYENEIHKSIGLKALEKEFGITRENGIISGSNLAKTFSKIVKDSEYINRMPNVKKQRILLYNEQDVVSLFDIYTKWNNVFMKSI
;
A
#
# COMPACT_ATOMS: atom_id res chain seq x y z
N MET A 1 7.34 -0.65 -17.96
CA MET A 1 6.93 -0.55 -16.54
C MET A 1 7.97 0.26 -15.78
N ILE A 2 7.51 1.11 -14.86
CA ILE A 2 8.39 1.83 -13.94
C ILE A 2 8.56 1.00 -12.67
N GLU A 3 9.80 0.80 -12.24
CA GLU A 3 10.15 0.22 -10.94
C GLU A 3 10.84 1.28 -10.11
N ARG A 4 10.36 1.53 -8.89
CA ARG A 4 10.93 2.50 -7.96
C ARG A 4 11.17 1.84 -6.62
N ILE A 5 12.41 1.86 -6.17
CA ILE A 5 12.82 1.42 -4.84
C ILE A 5 13.38 2.65 -4.14
N ASN A 6 12.85 2.96 -2.97
CA ASN A 6 13.22 4.15 -2.23
C ASN A 6 13.48 3.84 -0.76
N ASP A 7 14.37 4.65 -0.19
CA ASP A 7 14.80 4.60 1.20
C ASP A 7 14.32 5.89 1.88
N ILE A 8 13.30 5.78 2.73
CA ILE A 8 12.74 6.95 3.43
C ILE A 8 13.27 6.96 4.86
N GLY A 9 13.83 8.11 5.25
CA GLY A 9 14.18 8.38 6.64
C GLY A 9 12.91 8.58 7.46
N VAL A 10 12.74 7.78 8.51
CA VAL A 10 11.61 7.87 9.43
C VAL A 10 12.13 7.77 10.86
N GLU A 11 11.38 8.28 11.82
CA GLU A 11 11.70 8.08 13.23
C GLU A 11 11.67 6.59 13.58
N LYS A 12 12.59 6.19 14.46
CA LYS A 12 12.65 4.80 14.94
C LYS A 12 11.35 4.46 15.68
N PRO A 13 10.60 3.44 15.25
CA PRO A 13 9.31 3.14 15.85
C PRO A 13 9.48 2.60 17.28
N SER A 14 8.74 3.20 18.21
CA SER A 14 8.60 2.68 19.58
C SER A 14 7.49 1.63 19.62
N VAL A 15 7.79 0.49 20.24
CA VAL A 15 6.82 -0.59 20.47
C VAL A 15 5.63 -0.10 21.29
N GLU A 16 5.87 0.80 22.26
CA GLU A 16 4.84 1.33 23.16
C GLU A 16 3.85 2.23 22.43
N ASN A 17 4.31 2.96 21.42
CA ASN A 17 3.47 3.89 20.65
C ASN A 17 2.67 3.18 19.56
N SER A 18 3.04 1.95 19.22
CA SER A 18 2.53 1.24 18.07
C SER A 18 1.24 0.49 18.36
N LEU A 19 0.42 0.31 17.32
CA LEU A 19 -0.78 -0.51 17.38
C LEU A 19 -0.45 -1.92 17.90
N LYS A 20 -1.20 -2.34 18.91
CA LYS A 20 -1.14 -3.71 19.46
C LYS A 20 -2.19 -4.56 18.77
N VAL A 21 -1.81 -5.75 18.32
CA VAL A 21 -2.71 -6.68 17.63
C VAL A 21 -2.72 -8.00 18.40
N GLY A 22 -3.85 -8.29 19.05
CA GLY A 22 -3.97 -9.42 19.98
C GLY A 22 -2.96 -9.30 21.14
N ASP A 23 -2.42 -10.44 21.57
CA ASP A 23 -1.41 -10.51 22.65
C ASP A 23 0.00 -10.12 22.20
N ASN A 24 0.22 -9.90 20.90
CA ASN A 24 1.54 -9.65 20.34
C ASN A 24 1.94 -8.18 20.49
N LYS A 25 2.96 -7.93 21.32
CA LYS A 25 3.45 -6.58 21.61
C LYS A 25 4.20 -5.93 20.44
N CYS A 26 4.78 -6.66 19.48
CA CYS A 26 5.54 -6.04 18.39
C CYS A 26 5.35 -6.76 17.04
N VAL A 27 4.46 -6.20 16.21
CA VAL A 27 4.16 -6.73 14.87
C VAL A 27 4.95 -6.01 13.76
N ILE A 28 5.46 -4.80 14.02
CA ILE A 28 6.13 -3.94 13.01
C ILE A 28 7.30 -4.64 12.33
N LYS A 29 8.13 -5.37 13.09
CA LYS A 29 9.28 -6.15 12.58
C LYS A 29 8.87 -7.16 11.53
N ASP A 30 7.68 -7.71 11.66
CA ASP A 30 7.16 -8.78 10.84
C ASP A 30 6.11 -8.28 9.84
N ALA A 31 5.91 -6.96 9.76
CA ALA A 31 4.89 -6.35 8.91
C ALA A 31 5.45 -5.84 7.58
N VAL A 32 4.60 -5.91 6.57
CA VAL A 32 4.65 -5.10 5.36
C VAL A 32 3.41 -4.22 5.31
N PHE A 33 3.54 -3.02 4.76
CA PHE A 33 2.44 -2.06 4.57
C PHE A 33 2.16 -1.98 3.09
N PHE A 34 0.90 -2.15 2.70
CA PHE A 34 0.55 -2.47 1.32
C PHE A 34 -0.67 -1.65 0.87
N ASP A 35 -0.59 -1.14 -0.35
CA ASP A 35 -1.65 -0.39 -1.02
C ASP A 35 -1.56 -0.55 -2.54
N LEU A 36 -2.69 -0.53 -3.23
CA LEU A 36 -2.76 -0.57 -4.69
C LEU A 36 -3.51 0.63 -5.26
N GLU A 37 -3.00 1.10 -6.39
CA GLU A 37 -3.84 1.83 -7.33
C GLU A 37 -4.32 0.89 -8.43
N HIS A 38 -5.62 0.82 -8.65
CA HIS A 38 -6.19 -0.19 -9.56
C HIS A 38 -7.29 0.34 -10.47
N TYR A 39 -7.50 -0.33 -11.60
CA TYR A 39 -8.61 -0.04 -12.51
C TYR A 39 -9.59 -1.22 -12.59
N ILE A 40 -10.87 -0.93 -12.32
CA ILE A 40 -11.98 -1.88 -12.36
C ILE A 40 -12.99 -1.38 -13.41
N TYR A 41 -13.45 -2.29 -14.27
CA TYR A 41 -14.59 -2.06 -15.15
C TYR A 41 -15.45 -3.33 -15.19
N LYS A 42 -16.52 -3.34 -14.37
CA LYS A 42 -17.33 -4.52 -14.00
C LYS A 42 -16.55 -5.62 -13.26
N LYS A 43 -15.29 -5.86 -13.63
CA LYS A 43 -14.32 -6.76 -12.99
C LYS A 43 -12.94 -6.08 -12.93
N PRO A 44 -12.03 -6.50 -12.04
CA PRO A 44 -10.67 -5.96 -12.02
C PRO A 44 -9.95 -6.15 -13.38
N ILE A 45 -9.36 -5.06 -13.88
CA ILE A 45 -8.68 -5.03 -15.18
C ILE A 45 -7.18 -5.06 -15.00
N CYS A 46 -6.63 -4.19 -14.14
CA CYS A 46 -5.21 -4.13 -13.83
C CYS A 46 -4.94 -3.56 -12.44
N VAL A 47 -3.78 -3.91 -11.90
CA VAL A 47 -3.05 -3.09 -10.94
C VAL A 47 -2.32 -2.02 -11.73
N GLY A 48 -2.61 -0.76 -11.42
CA GLY A 48 -1.98 0.43 -11.99
C GLY A 48 -0.65 0.75 -11.29
N VAL A 49 -0.69 0.79 -9.97
CA VAL A 49 0.49 0.88 -9.09
C VAL A 49 0.38 -0.21 -8.04
N PHE A 50 1.46 -0.97 -7.87
CA PHE A 50 1.71 -1.77 -6.67
C PHE A 50 2.57 -0.93 -5.74
N GLY A 51 2.14 -0.71 -4.51
CA GLY A 51 2.92 -0.04 -3.48
C GLY A 51 3.07 -0.93 -2.25
N SER A 52 4.30 -1.06 -1.75
CA SER A 52 4.52 -1.71 -0.47
C SER A 52 5.76 -1.18 0.23
N CYS A 53 5.74 -1.11 1.56
CA CYS A 53 6.90 -0.76 2.34
C CYS A 53 7.09 -1.66 3.57
N PHE A 54 8.32 -1.71 4.08
CA PHE A 54 8.62 -2.34 5.37
C PHE A 54 9.74 -1.59 6.06
N TYR A 55 9.76 -1.60 7.39
CA TYR A 55 10.83 -0.97 8.14
C TYR A 55 12.02 -1.92 8.28
N ASP A 56 13.19 -1.44 7.86
CA ASP A 56 14.47 -2.10 7.98
C ASP A 56 15.16 -1.64 9.27
N TYR A 57 15.07 -2.46 10.31
CA TYR A 57 15.64 -2.19 11.62
C TYR A 57 17.17 -2.13 11.62
N LYS A 58 17.86 -2.74 10.64
CA LYS A 58 19.33 -2.72 10.57
C LYS A 58 19.82 -1.36 10.12
N ASN A 59 19.15 -0.79 9.12
CA ASN A 59 19.53 0.48 8.50
C ASN A 59 18.70 1.67 9.01
N GLU A 60 17.71 1.42 9.87
CA GLU A 60 16.77 2.39 10.42
C GLU A 60 16.04 3.22 9.35
N LYS A 61 15.60 2.53 8.29
CA LYS A 61 14.93 3.15 7.14
C LYS A 61 13.67 2.40 6.75
N LEU A 62 12.69 3.14 6.22
CA LEU A 62 11.55 2.56 5.57
C LEU A 62 11.90 2.24 4.11
N LYS A 63 11.86 0.96 3.75
CA LYS A 63 12.12 0.46 2.40
C LYS A 63 10.82 0.44 1.61
N VAL A 64 10.67 1.35 0.65
CA VAL A 64 9.49 1.44 -0.21
C VAL A 64 9.79 0.80 -1.56
N THR A 65 8.85 0.00 -2.07
CA THR A 65 8.89 -0.61 -3.39
C THR A 65 7.60 -0.30 -4.14
N GLN A 66 7.74 0.24 -5.34
CA GLN A 66 6.62 0.56 -6.22
C GLN A 66 6.85 0.01 -7.63
N TYR A 67 5.79 -0.52 -8.23
CA TYR A 67 5.75 -0.90 -9.64
C TYR A 67 4.57 -0.20 -10.30
N MET A 68 4.78 0.52 -11.41
CA MET A 68 3.71 1.20 -12.14
C MET A 68 3.69 0.78 -13.60
N ILE A 69 2.53 0.33 -14.09
CA ILE A 69 2.35 -0.05 -15.48
C ILE A 69 2.50 1.15 -16.41
N GLU A 70 3.11 0.93 -17.57
CA GLU A 70 3.24 1.94 -18.62
C GLU A 70 2.38 1.62 -19.84
N ASN A 71 1.93 0.37 -19.98
CA ASN A 71 1.01 -0.05 -21.03
C ASN A 71 0.33 -1.40 -20.67
N LYS A 72 -0.53 -1.90 -21.57
CA LYS A 72 -1.26 -3.17 -21.41
C LYS A 72 -0.36 -4.40 -21.22
N LYS A 73 0.84 -4.43 -21.81
CA LYS A 73 1.75 -5.59 -21.69
C LYS A 73 2.27 -5.74 -20.26
N ASP A 74 2.39 -4.63 -19.53
CA ASP A 74 2.85 -4.60 -18.15
C ASP A 74 1.85 -5.19 -17.16
N VAL A 75 0.56 -5.34 -17.53
CA VAL A 75 -0.49 -5.86 -16.63
C VAL A 75 -0.17 -7.25 -16.09
N LYS A 76 0.46 -8.11 -16.90
CA LYS A 76 0.91 -9.43 -16.41
C LYS A 76 2.26 -9.34 -15.69
N SER A 77 3.13 -8.44 -16.12
CA SER A 77 4.48 -8.26 -15.56
C SER A 77 4.42 -7.75 -14.12
N ILE A 78 3.58 -6.74 -13.85
CA ILE A 78 3.40 -6.19 -12.50
C ILE A 78 2.95 -7.27 -11.51
N LEU A 79 2.03 -8.16 -11.92
CA LEU A 79 1.56 -9.26 -11.07
C LEU A 79 2.67 -10.27 -10.76
N LYS A 80 3.55 -10.58 -11.73
CA LYS A 80 4.70 -11.45 -11.48
C LYS A 80 5.66 -10.81 -10.48
N LEU A 81 5.93 -9.50 -10.61
CA LEU A 81 6.76 -8.77 -9.66
C LEU A 81 6.12 -8.69 -8.28
N SER A 82 4.83 -8.41 -8.18
CA SER A 82 4.10 -8.40 -6.89
C SER A 82 4.17 -9.77 -6.21
N LYS A 83 3.98 -10.87 -6.95
CA LYS A 83 4.16 -12.23 -6.41
C LYS A 83 5.59 -12.43 -5.89
N GLN A 84 6.59 -12.03 -6.67
CA GLN A 84 8.00 -12.17 -6.26
C GLN A 84 8.29 -11.33 -5.01
N TYR A 85 7.77 -10.10 -4.95
CA TYR A 85 7.87 -9.24 -3.78
C TYR A 85 7.32 -9.93 -2.54
N PHE A 86 6.08 -10.43 -2.59
CA PHE A 86 5.47 -11.11 -1.45
C PHE A 86 6.26 -12.35 -1.02
N LYS A 87 6.73 -13.17 -1.98
CA LYS A 87 7.61 -14.31 -1.68
C LYS A 87 8.89 -13.88 -0.95
N ASN A 88 9.57 -12.84 -1.45
CA ASN A 88 10.76 -12.31 -0.81
C ASN A 88 10.45 -11.79 0.61
N MET A 89 9.28 -11.22 0.85
CA MET A 89 8.87 -10.75 2.18
C MET A 89 8.62 -11.93 3.13
N ILE A 90 7.98 -12.99 2.65
CA ILE A 90 7.78 -14.23 3.41
C ILE A 90 9.14 -14.85 3.78
N GLU A 91 10.07 -14.93 2.84
CA GLU A 91 11.44 -15.42 3.08
C GLU A 91 12.22 -14.57 4.09
N LYS A 92 11.91 -13.26 4.16
CA LYS A 92 12.44 -12.34 5.19
C LYS A 92 11.73 -12.44 6.54
N GLY A 93 10.82 -13.40 6.71
CA GLY A 93 10.08 -13.62 7.96
C GLY A 93 8.93 -12.64 8.18
N LYS A 94 8.47 -11.92 7.15
CA LYS A 94 7.29 -11.07 7.26
C LYS A 94 6.04 -11.95 7.32
N ARG A 95 5.19 -11.71 8.33
CA ARG A 95 3.98 -12.49 8.64
C ARG A 95 2.70 -11.67 8.55
N TYR A 96 2.81 -10.34 8.64
CA TYR A 96 1.65 -9.46 8.70
C TYR A 96 1.61 -8.54 7.48
N ILE A 97 0.41 -8.25 7.02
CA ILE A 97 0.16 -7.26 5.98
C ILE A 97 -0.79 -6.20 6.52
N VAL A 98 -0.31 -4.97 6.58
CA VAL A 98 -1.04 -3.81 7.07
C VAL A 98 -1.58 -3.05 5.87
N THR A 99 -2.88 -2.74 5.91
CA THR A 99 -3.61 -2.07 4.82
C THR A 99 -4.58 -1.05 5.41
N PHE A 100 -5.18 -0.23 4.55
CA PHE A 100 -6.34 0.59 4.89
C PHE A 100 -7.51 0.18 3.99
N SER A 101 -8.56 -0.42 4.55
CA SER A 101 -9.67 -0.97 3.75
C SER A 101 -9.21 -2.03 2.72
N GLY A 102 -8.21 -2.85 3.09
CA GLY A 102 -7.46 -3.70 2.16
C GLY A 102 -8.24 -4.84 1.51
N ASN A 103 -9.49 -5.10 1.92
CA ASN A 103 -10.36 -6.07 1.26
C ASN A 103 -10.51 -5.80 -0.24
N ASN A 104 -10.55 -4.52 -0.64
CA ASN A 104 -10.63 -4.13 -2.06
C ASN A 104 -9.34 -4.51 -2.80
N ASP A 105 -8.18 -4.19 -2.24
CA ASP A 105 -6.89 -4.49 -2.85
C ASP A 105 -6.65 -5.99 -2.99
N PHE A 106 -6.94 -6.76 -1.93
CA PHE A 106 -6.85 -8.23 -1.98
C PHE A 106 -7.78 -8.82 -3.02
N THR A 107 -9.03 -8.34 -3.08
CA THR A 107 -9.98 -8.80 -4.10
C THR A 107 -9.44 -8.54 -5.51
N VAL A 108 -8.89 -7.36 -5.76
CA VAL A 108 -8.34 -6.98 -7.07
C VAL A 108 -7.14 -7.85 -7.44
N ILE A 109 -6.13 -7.93 -6.57
CA ILE A 109 -4.88 -8.62 -6.91
C ILE A 109 -5.07 -10.13 -7.00
N ASN A 110 -5.83 -10.74 -6.09
CA ASN A 110 -6.11 -12.17 -6.10
C ASN A 110 -6.98 -12.56 -7.30
N TYR A 111 -7.96 -11.73 -7.67
CA TYR A 111 -8.73 -11.93 -8.90
C TYR A 111 -7.81 -11.93 -10.13
N LEU A 112 -6.90 -10.96 -10.20
CA LEU A 112 -5.96 -10.86 -11.33
C LEU A 112 -4.96 -12.03 -11.34
N PHE A 113 -4.47 -12.48 -10.18
CA PHE A 113 -3.65 -13.69 -10.08
C PHE A 113 -4.39 -14.90 -10.64
N LYS A 114 -5.63 -15.14 -10.22
CA LYS A 114 -6.46 -16.24 -10.74
C LYS A 114 -6.67 -16.11 -12.25
N LYS A 115 -7.04 -14.93 -12.73
CA LYS A 115 -7.28 -14.64 -14.17
C LYS A 115 -6.07 -14.94 -15.04
N TYR A 116 -4.85 -14.66 -14.55
CA TYR A 116 -3.61 -14.87 -15.30
C TYR A 116 -2.90 -16.19 -14.95
N ASN A 117 -3.58 -17.10 -14.25
CA ASN A 117 -3.07 -18.40 -13.80
C ASN A 117 -1.76 -18.30 -13.00
N ILE A 118 -1.69 -17.29 -12.13
CA ILE A 118 -0.59 -17.08 -11.19
C ILE A 118 -1.03 -17.73 -9.87
N GLY A 119 -0.52 -18.93 -9.58
CA GLY A 119 -0.80 -19.65 -8.33
C GLY A 119 -0.22 -18.93 -7.13
N PHE A 120 -0.96 -17.96 -6.59
CA PHE A 120 -0.66 -17.19 -5.40
C PHE A 120 -1.93 -16.49 -4.91
N ASN A 121 -2.15 -16.49 -3.61
CA ASN A 121 -3.19 -15.71 -2.95
C ASN A 121 -2.55 -15.06 -1.73
N VAL A 122 -2.59 -13.73 -1.67
CA VAL A 122 -1.89 -12.96 -0.61
C VAL A 122 -2.37 -13.36 0.79
N GLN A 123 -3.67 -13.62 0.93
CA GLN A 123 -4.29 -13.90 2.24
C GLN A 123 -3.97 -15.30 2.78
N ASP A 124 -3.40 -16.18 1.97
CA ASP A 124 -2.96 -17.51 2.42
C ASP A 124 -1.63 -17.43 3.22
N TYR A 125 -0.88 -16.33 3.09
CA TYR A 125 0.48 -16.20 3.64
C TYR A 125 0.62 -15.11 4.72
N PHE A 126 -0.27 -14.11 4.72
CA PHE A 126 -0.17 -12.98 5.64
C PHE A 126 -1.40 -12.86 6.54
N ILE A 127 -1.15 -12.56 7.81
CA ILE A 127 -2.19 -12.13 8.75
C ILE A 127 -2.53 -10.67 8.45
N SER A 128 -3.77 -10.41 8.06
CA SER A 128 -4.22 -9.08 7.68
C SER A 128 -4.50 -8.19 8.88
N ILE A 129 -3.98 -6.96 8.85
CA ILE A 129 -4.31 -5.88 9.77
C ILE A 129 -4.87 -4.73 8.94
N ASP A 130 -6.15 -4.39 9.18
CA ASP A 130 -6.85 -3.32 8.48
C ASP A 130 -7.02 -2.12 9.42
N LEU A 131 -6.27 -1.04 9.16
CA LEU A 131 -6.26 0.15 10.00
C LEU A 131 -7.62 0.86 10.05
N GLN A 132 -8.45 0.75 9.02
CA GLN A 132 -9.80 1.30 9.05
C GLN A 132 -10.65 0.58 10.09
N LYS A 133 -10.58 -0.75 10.12
CA LYS A 133 -11.30 -1.57 11.11
C LYS A 133 -10.77 -1.35 12.52
N GLN A 134 -9.46 -1.19 12.69
CA GLN A 134 -8.89 -0.85 14.00
C GLN A 134 -9.43 0.48 14.50
N TYR A 135 -9.50 1.50 13.62
CA TYR A 135 -10.07 2.80 13.99
C TYR A 135 -11.56 2.69 14.33
N GLU A 136 -12.33 1.93 13.55
CA GLU A 136 -13.76 1.68 13.82
C GLU A 136 -13.99 0.98 15.15
N ASN A 137 -13.08 0.10 15.59
CA ASN A 137 -13.16 -0.55 16.90
C ASN A 137 -12.92 0.43 18.05
N GLU A 138 -12.01 1.39 17.88
CA GLU A 138 -11.67 2.40 18.90
C GLU A 138 -12.74 3.51 18.98
N ILE A 139 -13.24 3.99 17.83
CA ILE A 139 -14.04 5.21 17.73
C ILE A 139 -15.51 4.94 17.34
N HIS A 140 -15.85 3.71 16.98
CA HIS A 140 -17.20 3.29 16.53
C HIS A 140 -17.73 4.07 15.31
N LYS A 141 -16.82 4.61 14.49
CA LYS A 141 -17.14 5.36 13.26
C LYS A 141 -16.17 5.00 12.15
N SER A 142 -16.69 4.91 10.93
CA SER A 142 -15.86 4.74 9.73
C SER A 142 -15.24 6.06 9.29
N ILE A 143 -14.04 5.99 8.74
CA ILE A 143 -13.26 7.13 8.26
C ILE A 143 -12.53 6.77 6.97
N GLY A 144 -12.11 7.77 6.19
CA GLY A 144 -11.21 7.60 5.05
C GLY A 144 -9.76 7.89 5.43
N LEU A 145 -8.79 7.33 4.69
CA LEU A 145 -7.36 7.44 5.00
C LEU A 145 -6.91 8.88 5.22
N LYS A 146 -7.30 9.81 4.34
CA LYS A 146 -6.94 11.23 4.46
C LYS A 146 -7.46 11.92 5.71
N ALA A 147 -8.58 11.45 6.26
CA ALA A 147 -9.12 11.98 7.50
C ALA A 147 -8.44 11.32 8.70
N LEU A 148 -8.14 10.02 8.62
CA LEU A 148 -7.32 9.32 9.61
C LEU A 148 -5.93 9.95 9.73
N GLU A 149 -5.26 10.26 8.62
CA GLU A 149 -3.97 10.96 8.60
C GLU A 149 -3.96 12.26 9.39
N LYS A 150 -5.07 13.02 9.36
CA LYS A 150 -5.19 14.27 10.12
C LYS A 150 -5.21 14.03 11.62
N GLU A 151 -5.89 12.99 12.09
CA GLU A 151 -5.88 12.59 13.51
C GLU A 151 -4.45 12.23 13.99
N PHE A 152 -3.61 11.77 13.06
CA PHE A 152 -2.22 11.40 13.31
C PHE A 152 -1.22 12.53 13.02
N GLY A 153 -1.70 13.73 12.69
CA GLY A 153 -0.85 14.88 12.37
C GLY A 153 -0.01 14.71 11.11
N ILE A 154 -0.38 13.81 10.20
CA ILE A 154 0.33 13.53 8.95
C ILE A 154 -0.06 14.58 7.91
N THR A 155 0.94 15.25 7.34
CA THR A 155 0.77 16.23 6.24
C THR A 155 1.36 15.67 4.95
N ARG A 156 0.63 15.83 3.84
CA ARG A 156 1.07 15.37 2.51
C ARG A 156 1.71 16.49 1.71
N GLU A 157 2.82 16.20 1.05
CA GLU A 157 3.45 17.07 0.07
C GLU A 157 2.64 17.04 -1.25
N ASN A 158 1.74 18.01 -1.44
CA ASN A 158 1.06 18.41 -2.69
C ASN A 158 -0.10 17.57 -3.30
N GLY A 159 -1.18 18.30 -3.68
CA GLY A 159 -2.11 18.03 -4.79
C GLY A 159 -3.28 17.05 -4.54
N ILE A 160 -4.53 17.51 -4.79
CA ILE A 160 -5.74 16.66 -4.78
C ILE A 160 -5.66 15.66 -5.95
N ILE A 161 -4.99 14.52 -5.74
CA ILE A 161 -5.18 13.32 -6.54
C ILE A 161 -6.19 12.43 -5.83
N SER A 162 -7.11 11.87 -6.61
CA SER A 162 -8.13 10.93 -6.17
C SER A 162 -7.94 9.60 -6.89
N GLY A 163 -8.24 8.49 -6.21
CA GLY A 163 -8.25 7.16 -6.82
C GLY A 163 -9.12 7.08 -8.09
N SER A 164 -10.19 7.88 -8.18
CA SER A 164 -11.02 7.96 -9.39
C SER A 164 -10.29 8.55 -10.61
N ASN A 165 -9.43 9.55 -10.40
CA ASN A 165 -8.59 10.12 -11.46
C ASN A 165 -7.45 9.19 -11.86
N LEU A 166 -6.92 8.43 -10.90
CA LEU A 166 -5.93 7.38 -11.12
C LEU A 166 -6.52 6.23 -11.94
N ALA A 167 -7.70 5.71 -11.57
CA ALA A 167 -8.40 4.68 -12.33
C ALA A 167 -8.69 5.10 -13.78
N LYS A 168 -9.09 6.36 -14.02
CA LYS A 168 -9.25 6.91 -15.38
C LYS A 168 -7.91 6.95 -16.15
N THR A 169 -6.83 7.28 -15.46
CA THR A 169 -5.48 7.29 -16.04
C THR A 169 -5.04 5.88 -16.43
N PHE A 170 -5.20 4.89 -15.56
CA PHE A 170 -4.87 3.50 -15.87
C PHE A 170 -5.79 2.90 -16.94
N SER A 171 -7.06 3.31 -17.01
CA SER A 171 -7.91 2.94 -18.14
C SER A 171 -7.34 3.40 -19.48
N LYS A 172 -6.72 4.58 -19.56
CA LYS A 172 -6.10 5.08 -20.79
C LYS A 172 -4.82 4.30 -21.10
N ILE A 173 -3.94 4.10 -20.11
CA ILE A 173 -2.71 3.31 -20.23
C ILE A 173 -2.98 1.89 -20.77
N VAL A 174 -4.05 1.24 -20.30
CA VAL A 174 -4.41 -0.11 -20.75
C VAL A 174 -5.02 -0.13 -22.15
N LYS A 175 -5.72 0.92 -22.56
CA LYS A 175 -6.40 1.00 -23.87
C LYS A 175 -5.48 1.50 -24.99
N ASP A 176 -4.46 2.26 -24.65
CA ASP A 176 -3.58 2.96 -25.58
C ASP A 176 -2.14 2.84 -25.11
N SER A 177 -1.36 1.98 -25.78
CA SER A 177 0.01 1.66 -25.39
C SER A 177 0.98 2.84 -25.46
N GLU A 178 0.64 3.86 -26.26
CA GLU A 178 1.45 5.06 -26.45
C GLU A 178 1.02 6.21 -25.52
N TYR A 179 -0.07 6.05 -24.76
CA TYR A 179 -0.58 7.09 -23.88
C TYR A 179 0.47 7.56 -22.86
N ILE A 180 1.32 6.63 -22.38
CA ILE A 180 2.37 6.93 -21.42
C ILE A 180 3.46 7.85 -21.97
N ASN A 181 3.71 7.80 -23.29
CA ASN A 181 4.70 8.64 -23.96
C ASN A 181 4.20 10.09 -24.09
N ARG A 182 2.88 10.29 -24.12
CA ARG A 182 2.24 11.62 -24.09
C ARG A 182 1.97 12.13 -22.68
N MET A 183 2.20 11.32 -21.65
CA MET A 183 1.99 11.72 -20.26
C MET A 183 3.19 12.53 -19.74
N PRO A 184 2.98 13.77 -19.23
CA PRO A 184 4.08 14.54 -18.64
C PRO A 184 4.76 13.78 -17.50
N ASN A 185 6.10 13.86 -17.43
CA ASN A 185 6.87 13.17 -16.38
C ASN A 185 6.43 13.58 -14.96
N VAL A 186 6.09 14.86 -14.74
CA VAL A 186 5.55 15.36 -13.46
C VAL A 186 4.29 14.60 -13.05
N LYS A 187 3.42 14.23 -14.00
CA LYS A 187 2.22 13.46 -13.70
C LYS A 187 2.56 12.04 -13.27
N LYS A 188 3.52 11.37 -13.92
CA LYS A 188 4.02 10.04 -13.51
C LYS A 188 4.59 10.08 -12.09
N GLN A 189 5.43 11.09 -11.79
CA GLN A 189 6.00 11.27 -10.46
C GLN A 189 4.95 11.55 -9.39
N ARG A 190 3.92 12.34 -9.68
CA ARG A 190 2.80 12.57 -8.76
C ARG A 190 2.00 11.31 -8.44
N ILE A 191 1.83 10.40 -9.40
CA ILE A 191 1.15 9.12 -9.17
C ILE A 191 1.99 8.26 -8.21
N LEU A 192 3.30 8.16 -8.45
CA LEU A 192 4.21 7.41 -7.58
C LEU A 192 4.31 8.03 -6.19
N LEU A 193 4.41 9.36 -6.08
CA LEU A 193 4.44 10.06 -4.80
C LEU A 193 3.15 9.86 -4.00
N TYR A 194 1.99 9.90 -4.67
CA TYR A 194 0.69 9.66 -4.03
C TYR A 194 0.62 8.28 -3.36
N ASN A 195 0.96 7.21 -4.10
CA ASN A 195 0.96 5.85 -3.55
C ASN A 195 2.10 5.62 -2.53
N GLU A 196 3.25 6.30 -2.68
CA GLU A 196 4.32 6.27 -1.68
C GLU A 196 3.84 6.88 -0.36
N GLN A 197 3.17 8.03 -0.42
CA GLN A 197 2.56 8.66 0.75
C GLN A 197 1.51 7.77 1.39
N ASP A 198 0.70 7.04 0.62
CA ASP A 198 -0.29 6.12 1.19
C ASP A 198 0.40 5.02 2.02
N VAL A 199 1.37 4.28 1.47
CA VAL A 199 2.05 3.20 2.22
C VAL A 199 2.91 3.71 3.38
N VAL A 200 3.53 4.88 3.26
CA VAL A 200 4.26 5.53 4.35
C VAL A 200 3.30 5.95 5.46
N SER A 201 2.13 6.48 5.10
CA SER A 201 1.11 6.87 6.07
C SER A 201 0.58 5.67 6.83
N LEU A 202 0.42 4.50 6.20
CA LEU A 202 0.07 3.27 6.93
C LEU A 202 1.11 2.92 8.00
N PHE A 203 2.41 3.06 7.69
CA PHE A 203 3.49 2.86 8.66
C PHE A 203 3.42 3.88 9.81
N ASP A 204 3.28 5.16 9.49
CA ASP A 204 3.21 6.21 10.51
C ASP A 204 1.99 6.07 11.41
N ILE A 205 0.82 5.79 10.84
CA ILE A 205 -0.42 5.53 11.60
C ILE A 205 -0.22 4.33 12.53
N TYR A 206 0.34 3.24 12.00
CA TYR A 206 0.58 2.04 12.80
C TYR A 206 1.51 2.33 13.98
N THR A 207 2.61 3.05 13.75
CA THR A 207 3.68 3.26 14.75
C THR A 207 3.36 4.33 15.79
N LYS A 208 2.37 5.19 15.50
CA LYS A 208 1.92 6.28 16.37
C LYS A 208 0.55 6.02 17.00
N TRP A 209 -0.06 4.86 16.77
CA TRP A 209 -1.44 4.54 17.18
C TRP A 209 -1.77 4.92 18.62
N ASN A 210 -0.96 4.47 19.57
CA ASN A 210 -1.23 4.66 20.99
C ASN A 210 -0.97 6.11 21.43
N ASN A 211 -0.18 6.89 20.69
CA ASN A 211 -0.01 8.31 20.96
C ASN A 211 -1.30 9.09 20.74
N VAL A 212 -2.15 8.63 19.82
CA VAL A 212 -3.43 9.27 19.49
C VAL A 212 -4.53 8.72 20.39
N PHE A 213 -4.63 7.40 20.57
CA PHE A 213 -5.77 6.78 21.23
C PHE A 213 -5.55 6.32 22.68
N MET A 214 -4.31 6.13 23.14
CA MET A 214 -4.04 5.69 24.52
C MET A 214 -3.60 6.80 25.48
N LYS A 215 -3.45 8.05 25.03
CA LYS A 215 -3.12 9.20 25.90
C LYS A 215 -4.31 9.73 26.75
N SER A 216 -5.36 8.93 26.91
CA SER A 216 -6.60 9.33 27.61
C SER A 216 -6.90 8.50 28.86
N ILE A 217 -5.87 7.97 29.54
CA ILE A 217 -5.99 7.36 30.86
C ILE A 217 -5.07 8.08 31.84
#